data_AF-A0A9D8RV55-F1
#
_entry.id   AF-A0A9D8RV55-F1
#
_cell.length_a   1.000
_cell.length_b   1.000
_cell.length_c   1.000
_cell.angle_alpha   90.00
_cell.angle_beta   90.00
_cell.angle_gamma   90.00
#
_symmetry.space_group_name_H-M   'P 1'
#
loop_
_entity.id
_entity.type
_entity.pdbx_description
1 polymer ?
#
loop_
_entity_poly.entity_id
_entity_poly.type
_entity_poly.pdbx_seq_one_letter_code
_entity_poly.pdbx_strand_id
1 'polypeptide(L)' 'MKHLSRAYLILIFGILYIPILTLILFSFNSSNSTASFTGFSLEWYGELFASAETFIALRNSLILAV' A
#
# COMPACT_ATOMS: atom_id res chain seq x y z
N MET A 1 31.67 13.94 -6.41
CA MET A 1 31.07 13.63 -5.08
C MET A 1 29.56 13.86 -5.02
N LYS A 2 29.01 15.02 -5.47
CA LYS A 2 27.54 15.27 -5.46
C LYS A 2 26.69 14.23 -6.20
N HIS A 3 27.16 13.73 -7.35
CA HIS A 3 26.44 12.71 -8.12
C HIS A 3 26.38 11.36 -7.38
N LEU A 4 27.43 11.01 -6.65
CA LEU A 4 27.49 9.78 -5.87
C LEU A 4 26.55 9.85 -4.66
N SER A 5 26.51 11.00 -3.97
CA SER A 5 25.54 11.24 -2.89
C SER A 5 24.09 11.21 -3.38
N ARG A 6 23.81 11.78 -4.56
CA ARG A 6 22.47 11.70 -5.18
C ARG A 6 22.09 10.26 -5.54
N ALA A 7 23.00 9.50 -6.15
CA ALA A 7 22.76 8.10 -6.48
C ALA A 7 22.51 7.26 -5.22
N TYR A 8 23.25 7.49 -4.14
CA TYR A 8 23.06 6.84 -2.85
C TYR A 8 21.68 7.11 -2.24
N LEU A 9 21.24 8.38 -2.24
CA LEU A 9 19.90 8.73 -1.75
C LEU A 9 18.79 8.12 -2.61
N ILE A 10 18.93 8.16 -3.94
CA ILE A 10 17.97 7.53 -4.86
C ILE A 10 17.87 6.02 -4.59
N LEU A 11 19.00 5.35 -4.36
CA LEU A 11 19.02 3.92 -4.06
C LEU A 11 18.30 3.61 -2.74
N ILE A 12 18.60 4.35 -1.66
CA ILE A 12 17.95 4.16 -0.36
C ILE A 12 16.45 4.39 -0.47
N PHE A 13 16.05 5.52 -1.05
CA PHE A 13 14.63 5.82 -1.20
C PHE A 13 13.95 4.84 -2.16
N GLY A 14 14.62 4.38 -3.20
CA GLY A 14 14.13 3.33 -4.08
C GLY A 14 13.82 2.06 -3.28
N ILE A 15 14.77 1.56 -2.49
CA ILE A 15 14.58 0.36 -1.67
C ILE A 15 13.42 0.53 -0.67
N LEU A 16 13.29 1.71 -0.06
CA LEU A 16 12.23 1.97 0.92
C LEU A 16 10.84 2.08 0.27
N TYR A 17 10.74 2.75 -0.88
CA TYR A 17 9.45 3.08 -1.48
C TYR A 17 8.97 2.06 -2.52
N ILE A 18 9.85 1.29 -3.17
CA ILE A 18 9.44 0.26 -4.14
C ILE A 18 8.43 -0.73 -3.54
N PRO A 19 8.62 -1.30 -2.33
CA PRO A 19 7.64 -2.20 -1.73
C PRO A 19 6.28 -1.53 -1.50
N ILE A 20 6.29 -0.28 -1.07
CA ILE A 20 5.06 0.52 -0.86
C ILE A 20 4.35 0.74 -2.19
N LEU A 21 5.10 1.06 -3.25
CA LEU A 21 4.56 1.20 -4.61
C LEU A 21 3.95 -0.11 -5.10
N THR A 22 4.60 -1.25 -4.85
CA THR A 22 4.03 -2.57 -5.18
C THR A 22 2.70 -2.79 -4.46
N LEU A 23 2.61 -2.48 -3.16
CA LEU A 23 1.36 -2.58 -2.42
C LEU A 23 0.26 -1.69 -3.00
N ILE A 24 0.60 -0.44 -3.37
CA ILE A 24 -0.35 0.48 -4.01
C ILE A 24 -0.82 -0.09 -5.35
N LEU A 25 0.10 -0.57 -6.20
CA LEU A 25 -0.26 -1.14 -7.50
C LEU A 25 -1.17 -2.37 -7.35
N PHE A 26 -0.83 -3.29 -6.45
CA PHE A 26 -1.62 -4.49 -6.19
C PHE A 26 -2.94 -4.21 -5.45
N SER A 27 -3.09 -3.06 -4.78
CA SER A 27 -4.38 -2.66 -4.21
C SER A 27 -5.47 -2.47 -5.27
N PHE A 28 -5.07 -2.20 -6.51
CA PHE A 28 -5.97 -2.11 -7.66
C PHE A 28 -6.13 -3.45 -8.38
N ASN A 29 -5.63 -4.56 -7.85
CA ASN A 29 -5.73 -5.85 -8.51
C ASN A 29 -7.16 -6.40 -8.40
N SER A 30 -7.73 -6.82 -9.52
CA SER A 30 -9.05 -7.46 -9.58
C SER A 30 -9.10 -8.86 -8.96
N SER A 31 -7.95 -9.43 -8.60
CA SER A 31 -7.86 -10.68 -7.86
C SER A 31 -7.26 -10.47 -6.48
N ASN A 32 -7.59 -11.36 -5.54
CA ASN A 32 -6.99 -11.39 -4.20
C ASN A 32 -5.57 -12.01 -4.21
N SER A 33 -4.84 -11.87 -5.31
CA SER A 33 -3.49 -12.40 -5.48
C SER A 33 -2.47 -11.28 -5.33
N THR A 34 -1.52 -11.46 -4.41
CA THR A 34 -0.35 -10.57 -4.26
C THR A 34 0.82 -10.99 -5.16
N ALA A 35 0.65 -12.07 -5.95
CA ALA A 35 1.69 -12.64 -6.80
C ALA A 35 1.48 -12.36 -8.29
N SER A 36 0.25 -12.07 -8.71
CA SER A 36 -0.11 -11.90 -10.13
C SER A 36 -1.10 -10.75 -10.31
N PHE A 37 -0.75 -9.75 -11.11
CA PHE A 37 -1.63 -8.65 -11.47
C PHE A 37 -2.61 -9.12 -12.56
N THR A 38 -3.87 -9.34 -12.21
CA THR A 38 -4.89 -9.91 -13.10
C THR A 38 -5.60 -8.84 -13.91
N GLY A 39 -5.88 -7.68 -13.30
CA GLY A 39 -6.59 -6.57 -13.92
C GLY A 39 -6.75 -5.40 -12.95
N PHE A 40 -7.12 -4.23 -13.48
CA PHE A 40 -7.41 -3.06 -12.65
C PHE A 40 -8.84 -3.13 -12.10
N SER A 41 -9.03 -2.92 -10.81
CA SER A 41 -10.31 -2.91 -10.10
C SER A 41 -10.29 -1.99 -8.88
N LEU A 42 -11.47 -1.48 -8.50
CA LEU A 42 -11.71 -0.74 -7.26
C LEU A 42 -12.59 -1.52 -6.26
N GLU A 43 -12.85 -2.79 -6.55
CA GLU A 43 -13.73 -3.68 -5.78
C GLU A 43 -13.38 -3.69 -4.29
N TRP A 44 -12.10 -3.89 -3.95
CA TRP A 44 -11.63 -3.92 -2.55
C TRP A 44 -11.83 -2.60 -1.80
N TYR A 45 -11.75 -1.47 -2.49
CA TYR A 45 -12.08 -0.18 -1.88
C TYR A 45 -13.58 -0.09 -1.57
N GLY A 46 -14.43 -0.57 -2.47
CA GLY A 46 -15.87 -0.68 -2.23
C GLY A 46 -16.20 -1.55 -1.01
N GLU A 47 -15.58 -2.73 -0.93
CA GLU A 47 -15.74 -3.64 0.22
C GLU A 47 -15.24 -3.01 1.53
N LEU A 48 -14.10 -2.31 1.49
CA LEU A 48 -13.53 -1.61 2.64
C LEU A 48 -14.52 -0.60 3.24
N PHE A 49 -15.17 0.21 2.40
CA PHE A 49 -16.12 1.21 2.86
C PHE A 49 -17.51 0.63 3.20
N ALA A 50 -17.85 -0.54 2.66
CA ALA A 50 -19.09 -1.24 3.00
C ALA A 50 -18.99 -2.02 4.34
N SER A 51 -17.77 -2.36 4.77
CA SER A 51 -17.53 -3.15 5.98
C SER A 51 -17.59 -2.32 7.27
N ALA A 52 -18.70 -2.46 8.00
CA ALA A 52 -18.84 -1.88 9.34
C ALA A 52 -17.79 -2.43 10.33
N GLU A 53 -17.44 -3.72 10.21
CA GLU A 53 -16.43 -4.36 11.05
C GLU A 53 -15.05 -3.73 10.86
N THR A 54 -14.66 -3.44 9.63
CA THR A 54 -13.37 -2.81 9.32
C THR A 54 -13.29 -1.40 9.93
N PHE A 55 -14.39 -0.64 9.89
CA PHE A 55 -14.42 0.69 10.49
C PHE A 55 -14.38 0.64 12.04
N ILE A 56 -15.03 -0.36 12.65
CA ILE A 56 -14.92 -0.60 14.09
C ILE A 56 -13.48 -0.94 14.47
N ALA A 57 -12.82 -1.83 13.72
CA ALA A 57 -11.42 -2.18 13.95
C ALA A 57 -10.51 -0.95 13.83
N LEU A 58 -10.69 -0.13 12.79
CA LEU A 58 -9.98 1.14 12.61
C LEU A 58 -10.16 2.08 13.81
N ARG A 59 -11.40 2.28 14.26
CA ARG A 59 -11.71 3.13 15.42
C ARG A 59 -11.03 2.59 16.69
N ASN A 60 -11.08 1.28 16.91
CA ASN A 60 -10.45 0.66 18.07
C ASN A 60 -8.92 0.87 18.04
N SER A 61 -8.27 0.67 16.89
CA SER A 61 -6.84 0.94 16.72
C SER A 61 -6.48 2.39 17.00
N LEU A 62 -7.29 3.35 16.53
CA LEU A 62 -7.07 4.79 16.78
C LEU A 62 -7.22 5.15 18.26
N ILE A 63 -8.21 4.57 18.96
CA ILE A 63 -8.42 4.80 20.39
C ILE A 63 -7.25 4.22 21.21
N LEU A 64 -6.74 3.05 20.86
CA LEU A 64 -5.61 2.41 21.55
C LEU A 64 -4.27 3.13 21.34
N ALA A 65 -4.13 3.87 20.24
CA ALA A 65 -2.89 4.56 19.90
C ALA A 65 -2.63 5.83 20.74
N VAL A 66 -3.64 6.32 21.47
CA VAL A 66 -3.59 7.51 22.35
C VAL A 66 -3.49 7.07 23.80
#